data_AF-A0A7X8BIL9-F1
#
_entry.id   AF-A0A7X8BIL9-F1
#
_cell.length_a   1.000
_cell.length_b   1.000
_cell.length_c   1.000
_cell.angle_alpha   90.00
_cell.angle_beta   90.00
_cell.angle_gamma   90.00
#
_symmetry.space_group_name_H-M   'P 1'
#
loop_
_entity.id
_entity.type
_entity.pdbx_description
1 polymer ?
#
loop_
_entity_poly.entity_id
_entity_poly.type
_entity_poly.pdbx_seq_one_letter_code
_entity_poly.pdbx_strand_id
1 'polypeptide(L)'
;MKIEAWGNGNTQNLVEAKHSETNTLPSVDDIKDGLVKMILFTNLENVKVAGKSYSLVAVLKLTTKTGFDEKKLKPSQRETLAKLKKEAEFNDFKLQLL
;
A
#
# COMPACT_ATOMS: atom_id res chain seq x y z
N MET A 1 3.44 4.99 -8.03
CA MET A 1 4.16 5.03 -6.74
C MET A 1 4.86 6.36 -6.57
N LYS A 2 4.93 6.81 -5.31
CA LYS A 2 5.72 7.95 -4.87
C LYS A 2 6.63 7.50 -3.72
N ILE A 3 7.82 8.10 -3.62
CA ILE A 3 8.69 7.90 -2.45
C ILE A 3 8.29 8.92 -1.40
N GLU A 4 7.95 8.45 -0.20
CA GLU A 4 7.56 9.28 0.93
C GLU A 4 8.48 8.99 2.12
N ALA A 5 9.07 10.06 2.65
CA ALA A 5 10.03 10.00 3.74
C ALA A 5 9.29 10.22 5.07
N TRP A 6 9.00 9.14 5.79
CA TRP A 6 8.56 9.18 7.18
C TRP A 6 9.12 7.97 7.95
N GLY A 7 9.55 8.17 9.21
CA GLY A 7 10.21 7.16 10.05
C GLY A 7 11.71 7.42 10.29
N ASN A 8 12.43 6.41 10.77
CA ASN A 8 13.86 6.53 11.12
C ASN A 8 14.74 6.71 9.87
N GLY A 9 15.77 7.56 9.96
CA GLY A 9 16.41 8.27 8.84
C GLY A 9 17.07 7.49 7.67
N ASN A 10 17.02 6.16 7.66
CA ASN A 10 17.52 5.32 6.56
C ASN A 10 16.45 4.46 5.87
N THR A 11 15.18 4.56 6.26
CA THR A 11 14.07 3.86 5.60
C THR A 11 13.25 4.84 4.77
N GLN A 12 12.99 4.49 3.52
CA GLN A 12 12.09 5.22 2.64
C GLN A 12 10.86 4.37 2.36
N ASN A 13 9.68 4.99 2.34
CA ASN A 13 8.46 4.27 2.04
C ASN A 13 8.12 4.49 0.56
N LEU A 14 7.86 3.40 -0.14
CA LEU A 14 7.38 3.44 -1.51
C LEU A 14 5.87 3.27 -1.48
N VAL A 15 5.16 4.36 -1.69
CA VAL A 15 3.71 4.44 -1.51
C VAL A 15 3.02 4.30 -2.86
N GLU A 16 2.21 3.25 -3.00
CA GLU A 16 1.20 3.14 -4.06
C GLU A 16 -0.17 3.45 -3.47
N ALA A 17 -0.78 4.53 -3.94
CA ALA A 17 -2.09 4.95 -3.48
C ALA A 17 -3.18 4.54 -4.48
N LYS A 18 -4.25 3.92 -3.98
CA LYS A 18 -5.47 3.62 -4.75
C LYS A 18 -6.66 4.32 -4.11
N HIS A 19 -7.45 4.99 -4.95
CA HIS A 19 -8.59 5.78 -4.51
C HIS A 19 -9.90 5.20 -5.04
N SER A 20 -10.94 5.29 -4.23
CA SER A 20 -12.31 5.00 -4.60
C SER A 20 -13.15 6.25 -4.43
N GLU A 21 -13.85 6.64 -5.50
CA GLU A 21 -14.82 7.76 -5.51
C GLU A 21 -16.07 7.49 -4.66
N THR A 22 -16.20 6.28 -4.12
CA THR A 22 -17.31 5.84 -3.27
C THR A 22 -16.81 5.53 -1.86
N ASN A 23 -17.73 5.29 -0.93
CA ASN A 23 -17.39 4.89 0.44
C ASN A 23 -16.98 3.41 0.56
N THR A 24 -16.53 2.82 -0.54
CA THR A 24 -16.11 1.43 -0.62
C THR A 24 -14.64 1.33 -0.95
N LEU A 25 -14.02 0.19 -0.69
CA LEU A 25 -12.64 -0.07 -1.12
C LEU A 25 -12.47 0.19 -2.63
N PRO A 26 -11.26 0.57 -3.07
CA PRO A 26 -10.88 0.49 -4.48
C PRO A 26 -11.18 -0.89 -5.07
N SER A 27 -11.30 -0.95 -6.39
CA SER A 27 -11.61 -2.21 -7.07
C SER A 27 -10.55 -3.28 -6.78
N VAL A 28 -10.92 -4.55 -6.87
CA VAL A 28 -9.97 -5.66 -6.69
C VAL A 28 -8.86 -5.57 -7.74
N ASP A 29 -9.17 -5.13 -8.96
CA ASP A 29 -8.17 -4.98 -10.02
C ASP A 29 -7.22 -3.82 -9.73
N ASP A 30 -7.71 -2.71 -9.18
CA ASP A 30 -6.85 -1.63 -8.68
C ASP A 30 -5.91 -2.09 -7.57
N ILE A 31 -6.42 -2.89 -6.63
CA ILE A 31 -5.62 -3.45 -5.54
C ILE A 31 -4.53 -4.37 -6.11
N LYS A 32 -4.89 -5.28 -7.04
CA LYS A 32 -3.95 -6.19 -7.70
C LYS A 32 -2.86 -5.43 -8.47
N ASP A 33 -3.23 -4.42 -9.24
CA ASP A 33 -2.27 -3.56 -9.95
C ASP A 33 -1.31 -2.89 -8.95
N GLY A 34 -1.82 -2.42 -7.81
CA GLY A 34 -0.99 -1.87 -6.75
C GLY A 34 -0.02 -2.89 -6.15
N LEU A 35 -0.48 -4.12 -5.89
CA LEU A 35 0.35 -5.21 -5.38
C LEU A 35 1.49 -5.56 -6.35
N VAL A 36 1.19 -5.73 -7.64
CA VAL A 36 2.21 -6.05 -8.67
C VAL A 36 3.28 -4.96 -8.72
N LYS A 37 2.86 -3.70 -8.70
CA LYS A 37 3.77 -2.56 -8.64
C LYS A 37 4.64 -2.60 -7.39
N MET A 38 4.10 -2.84 -6.20
CA MET A 38 4.93 -2.92 -5.00
C MET A 38 5.99 -4.01 -5.10
N ILE A 39 5.60 -5.21 -5.53
CA ILE A 39 6.52 -6.35 -5.73
C ILE A 39 7.69 -5.98 -6.65
N LEU A 40 7.40 -5.32 -7.78
CA LEU A 40 8.44 -4.94 -8.74
C LEU A 40 9.45 -3.94 -8.17
N PHE A 41 8.98 -2.95 -7.41
CA PHE A 41 9.83 -1.85 -6.99
C PHE A 41 10.51 -2.07 -5.63
N THR A 42 10.00 -2.95 -4.76
CA THR A 42 10.72 -3.35 -3.54
C THR A 42 11.77 -4.42 -3.78
N ASN A 43 11.73 -5.13 -4.91
CA ASN A 43 12.75 -6.10 -5.30
C ASN A 43 14.01 -5.47 -5.96
N LEU A 44 14.12 -4.13 -5.97
CA LEU A 44 15.29 -3.44 -6.51
C LEU A 44 16.42 -3.42 -5.46
N GLU A 45 17.54 -4.09 -5.76
CA GLU A 45 18.65 -4.30 -4.81
C GLU A 45 19.51 -3.05 -4.55
N ASN A 46 19.59 -2.11 -5.51
CA ASN A 46 20.53 -0.98 -5.49
C ASN A 46 19.85 0.39 -5.45
N VAL A 47 18.95 0.61 -4.49
CA VAL A 47 18.25 1.88 -4.34
C VAL A 47 19.13 2.91 -3.62
N LYS A 48 19.57 3.92 -4.37
CA LYS A 48 20.40 5.02 -3.86
C LYS A 48 19.73 6.37 -4.12
N VAL A 49 19.69 7.22 -3.09
CA VAL A 49 19.28 8.62 -3.23
C VAL A 49 20.50 9.48 -2.89
N ALA A 50 20.94 10.30 -3.86
CA ALA A 50 22.16 11.12 -3.74
C ALA A 50 23.40 10.32 -3.29
N GLY A 51 23.56 9.09 -3.79
CA GLY A 51 24.69 8.21 -3.48
C GLY A 51 24.58 7.44 -2.15
N LYS A 52 23.58 7.74 -1.30
CA LYS A 52 23.32 7.02 -0.06
C LYS A 52 22.31 5.89 -0.28
N SER A 53 22.62 4.70 0.24
CA SER A 53 21.71 3.55 0.19
C SER A 53 20.56 3.71 1.17
N TYR A 54 19.36 3.30 0.76
CA TYR A 54 18.17 3.33 1.59
C TYR A 54 17.44 1.98 1.53
N SER A 55 16.88 1.56 2.65
CA SER A 55 15.94 0.45 2.69
C SER A 55 14.56 0.93 2.24
N LEU A 56 13.94 0.24 1.29
CA LEU A 56 12.58 0.53 0.86
C LEU A 56 11.58 -0.33 1.64
N VAL A 57 10.46 0.29 2.02
CA VAL A 57 9.29 -0.42 2.55
C VAL A 57 8.10 -0.10 1.64
N ALA A 58 7.46 -1.13 1.09
CA ALA A 58 6.24 -0.97 0.32
C ALA A 58 5.08 -0.53 1.23
N VAL A 59 4.30 0.43 0.75
CA VAL A 59 3.06 0.86 1.40
C VAL A 59 1.94 0.88 0.37
N LEU A 60 0.93 0.04 0.58
CA LEU A 60 -0.33 0.13 -0.15
C LEU A 60 -1.27 1.03 0.62
N LYS A 61 -1.56 2.21 0.06
CA LYS A 61 -2.47 3.19 0.66
C LYS A 61 -3.82 3.13 -0.04
N LEU A 62 -4.84 2.63 0.65
CA LEU A 62 -6.20 2.60 0.14
C LEU A 62 -7.00 3.76 0.73
N THR A 63 -7.62 4.54 -0.15
CA THR A 63 -8.37 5.74 0.23
C THR A 63 -9.77 5.72 -0.34
N THR A 64 -10.71 6.34 0.36
CA THR A 64 -12.08 6.54 -0.12
C THR A 64 -12.47 8.01 -0.05
N LYS A 65 -13.47 8.43 -0.83
CA LYS A 65 -13.90 9.83 -0.93
C LYS A 65 -14.27 10.49 0.41
N THR A 66 -14.87 9.75 1.34
CA THR A 66 -15.30 10.30 2.66
C THR A 66 -14.51 9.76 3.84
N GLY A 67 -13.38 9.11 3.57
CA GLY A 67 -12.56 8.44 4.57
C GLY A 67 -12.96 6.98 4.79
N PHE A 68 -11.97 6.17 5.15
CA PHE A 68 -12.14 4.74 5.31
C PHE A 68 -12.95 4.40 6.58
N ASP A 69 -14.03 3.64 6.39
CA ASP A 69 -14.84 3.09 7.48
C ASP A 69 -15.17 1.62 7.21
N GLU A 70 -14.52 0.72 7.95
CA GLU A 70 -14.68 -0.73 7.81
C GLU A 70 -16.14 -1.19 8.01
N LYS A 71 -16.94 -0.43 8.79
CA LYS A 71 -18.36 -0.76 9.02
C LYS A 71 -19.21 -0.57 7.77
N LYS A 72 -18.84 0.37 6.90
CA LYS A 72 -19.54 0.66 5.63
C LYS A 72 -19.22 -0.33 4.51
N LEU A 73 -18.24 -1.21 4.71
CA LEU A 73 -17.87 -2.20 3.72
C LEU A 73 -18.89 -3.33 3.59
N LYS A 74 -19.14 -3.73 2.34
CA LYS A 74 -19.92 -4.93 2.01
C LYS A 74 -19.20 -6.20 2.47
N PRO A 75 -19.91 -7.32 2.69
CA PRO A 75 -19.28 -8.57 3.14
C PRO A 75 -18.08 -9.03 2.28
N SER A 76 -18.20 -8.98 0.94
CA SER A 76 -17.11 -9.33 0.02
C SER A 76 -15.88 -8.42 0.15
N GLN A 77 -16.10 -7.15 0.49
CA GLN A 77 -15.03 -6.18 0.68
C GLN A 77 -14.31 -6.38 2.00
N ARG A 78 -15.04 -6.77 3.06
CA ARG A 78 -14.44 -7.18 4.33
C ARG A 78 -13.59 -8.44 4.16
N GLU A 79 -14.06 -9.39 3.37
CA GLU A 79 -13.27 -10.58 3.03
C GLU A 79 -11.99 -10.20 2.25
N THR A 80 -12.10 -9.32 1.26
CA THR A 80 -10.95 -8.81 0.51
C THR A 80 -9.95 -8.11 1.43
N LEU A 81 -10.44 -7.25 2.34
CA LEU A 81 -9.59 -6.56 3.31
C LEU A 81 -8.91 -7.53 4.27
N ALA A 82 -9.61 -8.56 4.74
CA ALA A 82 -9.03 -9.57 5.62
C ALA A 82 -7.91 -10.35 4.91
N LYS A 83 -8.10 -10.72 3.64
CA LYS A 83 -7.05 -11.33 2.82
C LYS A 83 -5.86 -10.38 2.65
N LEU A 84 -6.12 -9.11 2.36
CA LEU A 84 -5.07 -8.11 2.16
C LEU A 84 -4.26 -7.83 3.44
N LYS A 85 -4.92 -7.82 4.61
CA LYS A 85 -4.24 -7.69 5.92
C LYS A 85 -3.29 -8.88 6.15
N LYS A 86 -3.71 -10.10 5.84
CA LYS A 86 -2.85 -11.30 5.92
C LYS A 86 -1.69 -11.25 4.92
N GLU A 87 -1.96 -10.80 3.70
CA GLU A 87 -0.93 -10.64 2.67
C GLU A 87 0.14 -9.62 3.09
N ALA A 88 -0.29 -8.51 3.71
CA ALA A 88 0.59 -7.47 4.24
C ALA A 88 1.54 -8.00 5.32
N GLU A 89 1.00 -8.83 6.23
CA GLU A 89 1.78 -9.51 7.26
C GLU A 89 2.76 -10.53 6.66
N PHE A 90 2.31 -11.35 5.69
CA PHE A 90 3.14 -12.40 5.10
C PHE A 90 4.28 -11.85 4.22
N ASN A 91 4.06 -10.71 3.54
CA ASN A 91 5.00 -10.14 2.58
C ASN A 91 5.69 -8.86 3.09
N ASP A 92 5.58 -8.55 4.39
CA ASP A 92 6.23 -7.40 5.04
C ASP A 92 6.01 -6.04 4.34
N PHE A 93 4.82 -5.82 3.78
CA PHE A 93 4.41 -4.48 3.31
C PHE A 93 3.39 -3.84 4.24
N LYS A 94 3.32 -2.51 4.25
CA LYS A 94 2.37 -1.78 5.09
C LYS A 94 1.06 -1.54 4.34
N LEU A 95 -0.06 -1.85 4.98
CA LEU A 95 -1.37 -1.44 4.51
C LEU A 95 -1.81 -0.18 5.27
N GLN A 96 -2.08 0.91 4.55
CA GLN A 96 -2.59 2.16 5.11
C GLN A 96 -4.01 2.41 4.61
N LEU A 97 -4.95 2.61 5.53
CA LEU A 97 -6.36 2.86 5.23
C LEU A 97 -6.71 4.28 5.67
N LEU A 98 -7.21 5.11 4.75
CA LEU A 98 -7.50 6.53 4.99
C LEU A 98 -8.86 6.94 4.43
#